data_AF-A0A410H1Q8-F1
#
_entry.id   AF-A0A410H1Q8-F1
#
_cell.length_a   1.000
_cell.length_b   1.000
_cell.length_c   1.000
_cell.angle_alpha   90.00
_cell.angle_beta   90.00
_cell.angle_gamma   90.00
#
_symmetry.space_group_name_H-M   'P 1'
#
loop_
_entity.id
_entity.type
_entity.pdbx_description
1 polymer ?
#
loop_
_entity_poly.entity_id
_entity_poly.type
_entity_poly.pdbx_seq_one_letter_code
_entity_poly.pdbx_strand_id
1 'polypeptide(L)'
;MTKLFRAAFLLLFIASTSWASNNLPDLGAPDLKDYDAQTETQLGQAFSTALHTYYDLDYDPETLSYIRRIGEKITSQTGKSRYFNFFVIDNPEINAFAGPNGIIGIHTGLIASARSEDELASVIAHEVAHVTQRHLSRTYEYQSEINMTSIASLIAAILIGTQDPSAGIATYMGGMGLSIQQQLKNSRIHENEADYFGIEYLNEAGYNPYAMGDFFARLSKEAQIYEGSMPEILSTHPVTANRLAKADDRARQFNDASRKEENATLALIQLRLNFTTRTTLDDFQIKNLTNDQACYLKNLKALYAYQNQTVSFDRPCLDSAIESHPNERLYRLLKAQIKVAQNDATALKDYDYLEAIYPSDFSIVYLHAKALSTLGKREQAIKLLETQTPSFHYQYMLYSELAKLYAEKQDRGRTYYYDALASYNIGNTAKTIYLLKQAKQNLSAKDVKLKEKIKRLETELGPMDKKRQPS
;
A
#
# COMPACT_ATOMS: atom_id res chain seq x y z
N MET A 1 61.35 -43.96 -28.15
CA MET A 1 59.89 -43.79 -28.32
C MET A 1 59.18 -44.82 -27.45
N THR A 2 58.50 -44.32 -26.41
CA THR A 2 57.31 -44.86 -25.72
C THR A 2 57.19 -46.37 -25.45
N LYS A 3 57.37 -46.73 -24.18
CA LYS A 3 56.81 -47.95 -23.54
C LYS A 3 55.32 -47.75 -23.25
N LEU A 4 54.52 -48.82 -23.28
CA LEU A 4 53.35 -48.95 -22.41
C LEU A 4 52.93 -50.41 -22.23
N PHE A 5 52.82 -50.79 -20.95
CA PHE A 5 52.44 -52.09 -20.40
C PHE A 5 50.90 -52.19 -20.26
N ARG A 6 50.38 -53.42 -20.33
CA ARG A 6 48.98 -53.79 -20.07
C ARG A 6 48.80 -54.33 -18.64
N ALA A 7 47.76 -53.86 -17.95
CA ALA A 7 46.96 -54.59 -16.94
C ALA A 7 45.67 -53.76 -16.71
N ALA A 8 44.52 -54.22 -17.20
CA ALA A 8 43.49 -55.01 -16.49
C ALA A 8 42.63 -54.16 -15.53
N PHE A 9 41.31 -54.05 -15.81
CA PHE A 9 40.24 -54.21 -14.80
C PHE A 9 38.85 -54.28 -15.48
N LEU A 10 38.07 -55.30 -15.10
CA LEU A 10 36.64 -55.47 -15.36
C LEU A 10 35.84 -54.38 -14.63
N LEU A 11 34.80 -53.82 -15.27
CA LEU A 11 33.80 -52.97 -14.61
C LEU A 11 32.40 -53.56 -14.78
N LEU A 12 31.76 -53.84 -13.63
CA LEU A 12 30.36 -54.19 -13.47
C LEU A 12 29.46 -53.02 -13.91
N PHE A 13 28.43 -53.32 -14.70
CA PHE A 13 27.28 -52.43 -14.92
C PHE A 13 26.32 -52.53 -13.73
N ILE A 14 26.19 -51.46 -12.95
CA ILE A 14 25.06 -51.24 -12.05
C ILE A 14 24.14 -50.24 -12.75
N ALA A 15 22.92 -50.67 -13.07
CA ALA A 15 21.88 -49.83 -13.62
C ALA A 15 21.27 -48.96 -12.49
N SER A 16 21.47 -47.65 -12.57
CA SER A 16 20.75 -46.67 -11.76
C SER A 16 19.50 -46.21 -12.52
N THR A 17 18.31 -46.56 -12.01
CA THR A 17 17.04 -45.98 -12.44
C THR A 17 16.91 -44.57 -11.87
N SER A 18 17.21 -43.57 -12.69
CA SER A 18 16.91 -42.17 -12.37
C SER A 18 15.44 -41.91 -12.63
N TRP A 19 14.69 -41.61 -11.57
CA TRP A 19 13.34 -41.06 -11.64
C TRP A 19 13.41 -39.69 -12.31
N ALA A 20 12.77 -39.54 -13.47
CA ALA A 20 12.66 -38.27 -14.17
C ALA A 20 11.68 -37.37 -13.40
N SER A 21 12.20 -36.38 -12.67
CA SER A 21 11.40 -35.21 -12.30
C SER A 21 11.15 -34.38 -13.55
N ASN A 22 9.89 -34.11 -13.87
CA ASN A 22 9.48 -33.14 -14.88
C ASN A 22 9.93 -31.72 -14.47
N ASN A 23 11.19 -31.39 -14.71
CA ASN A 23 11.64 -30.01 -14.83
C ASN A 23 11.50 -29.63 -16.30
N LEU A 24 10.46 -28.83 -16.60
CA LEU A 24 10.38 -28.12 -17.87
C LEU A 24 11.66 -27.28 -18.05
N PRO A 25 12.21 -27.17 -19.28
CA PRO A 25 13.39 -26.35 -19.52
C PRO A 25 13.06 -24.88 -19.23
N ASP A 26 13.89 -24.25 -18.39
CA ASP A 26 13.95 -22.80 -18.23
C ASP A 26 14.31 -22.18 -19.59
N LEU A 27 13.36 -21.46 -20.20
CA LEU A 27 13.55 -20.70 -21.43
C LEU A 27 13.86 -19.22 -21.14
N GLY A 28 14.27 -18.89 -19.91
CA GLY A 28 14.71 -17.57 -19.48
C GLY A 28 16.19 -17.32 -19.81
N ALA A 29 16.48 -16.14 -20.35
CA ALA A 29 17.83 -15.71 -20.68
C ALA A 29 18.75 -15.71 -19.42
N PRO A 30 19.87 -16.44 -19.40
CA PRO A 30 20.72 -16.60 -18.22
C PRO A 30 21.55 -15.36 -17.83
N ASP A 31 21.40 -14.25 -18.53
CA ASP A 31 22.20 -13.02 -18.33
C ASP A 31 21.47 -11.90 -17.58
N LEU A 32 20.26 -12.14 -17.03
CA LEU A 32 19.53 -11.11 -16.29
C LEU A 32 20.12 -10.87 -14.88
N LYS A 33 20.84 -9.76 -14.68
CA LYS A 33 21.23 -9.22 -13.37
C LYS A 33 20.18 -8.22 -12.87
N ASP A 34 19.29 -8.71 -12.01
CA ASP A 34 18.49 -7.88 -11.11
C ASP A 34 19.39 -6.87 -10.34
N TYR A 35 18.92 -5.64 -10.09
CA TYR A 35 19.59 -4.78 -9.12
C TYR A 35 19.57 -5.42 -7.72
N ASP A 36 20.62 -5.20 -6.92
CA ASP A 36 20.71 -5.83 -5.59
C ASP A 36 19.66 -5.30 -4.60
N ALA A 37 19.40 -6.06 -3.54
CA ALA A 37 18.39 -5.72 -2.54
C ALA A 37 18.63 -4.37 -1.84
N GLN A 38 19.90 -3.93 -1.76
CA GLN A 38 20.26 -2.64 -1.18
C GLN A 38 19.82 -1.50 -2.10
N THR A 39 20.04 -1.63 -3.40
CA THR A 39 19.61 -0.67 -4.42
C THR A 39 18.08 -0.56 -4.45
N GLU A 40 17.37 -1.69 -4.40
CA GLU A 40 15.91 -1.71 -4.32
C GLU A 40 15.40 -0.93 -3.10
N THR A 41 16.00 -1.17 -1.94
CA THR A 41 15.63 -0.49 -0.69
C THR A 41 15.83 1.02 -0.80
N GLN A 42 16.97 1.47 -1.35
CA GLN A 42 17.26 2.90 -1.52
C GLN A 42 16.30 3.56 -2.51
N LEU A 43 16.00 2.86 -3.60
CA LEU A 43 15.04 3.30 -4.60
C LEU A 43 13.64 3.44 -4.00
N GLY A 44 13.21 2.44 -3.22
CA GLY A 44 11.94 2.48 -2.49
C GLY A 44 11.86 3.64 -1.48
N GLN A 45 12.93 3.90 -0.73
CA GLN A 45 12.98 5.03 0.21
C GLN A 45 12.85 6.37 -0.51
N ALA A 46 13.56 6.56 -1.62
CA ALA A 46 13.48 7.77 -2.43
C ALA A 46 12.07 7.94 -3.03
N PHE A 47 11.50 6.86 -3.55
CA PHE A 47 10.14 6.86 -4.11
C PHE A 47 9.08 7.16 -3.06
N SER A 48 9.14 6.54 -1.88
CA SER A 48 8.23 6.83 -0.76
C SER A 48 8.35 8.30 -0.32
N THR A 49 9.56 8.83 -0.18
CA THR A 49 9.77 10.24 0.17
C THR A 49 9.10 11.16 -0.85
N ALA A 50 9.24 10.84 -2.13
CA ALA A 50 8.71 11.64 -3.20
C ALA A 50 7.17 11.52 -3.32
N LEU A 51 6.58 10.34 -3.07
CA LEU A 51 5.12 10.20 -2.90
C LEU A 51 4.59 11.14 -1.82
N HIS A 52 5.20 11.14 -0.64
CA HIS A 52 4.82 12.04 0.46
C HIS A 52 5.05 13.53 0.17
N THR A 53 5.82 13.87 -0.87
CA THR A 53 6.18 15.25 -1.22
C THR A 53 5.33 15.80 -2.36
N TYR A 54 5.03 14.97 -3.38
CA TYR A 54 4.45 15.42 -4.64
C TYR A 54 3.00 14.97 -4.85
N TYR A 55 2.51 13.99 -4.08
CA TYR A 55 1.16 13.47 -4.20
C TYR A 55 0.29 13.92 -3.02
N ASP A 56 -0.97 14.18 -3.33
CA ASP A 56 -2.01 14.36 -2.32
C ASP A 56 -2.38 12.98 -1.75
N LEU A 57 -1.67 12.55 -0.70
CA LEU A 57 -1.98 11.30 -0.03
C LEU A 57 -3.19 11.45 0.90
N ASP A 58 -4.13 10.50 0.82
CA ASP A 58 -5.21 10.39 1.79
C ASP A 58 -4.67 9.76 3.08
N TYR A 59 -4.81 10.51 4.18
CA TYR A 59 -4.43 10.08 5.52
C TYR A 59 -5.65 9.74 6.39
N ASP A 60 -6.84 9.51 5.82
CA ASP A 60 -7.94 8.96 6.58
C ASP A 60 -7.53 7.57 7.13
N PRO A 61 -7.46 7.41 8.47
CA PRO A 61 -6.91 6.20 9.07
C PRO A 61 -7.76 4.97 8.75
N GLU A 62 -9.09 5.13 8.60
CA GLU A 62 -10.01 4.04 8.33
C GLU A 62 -9.89 3.55 6.87
N THR A 63 -9.84 4.47 5.89
CA THR A 63 -9.57 4.15 4.48
C THR A 63 -8.21 3.47 4.31
N LEU A 64 -7.15 4.02 4.90
CA LEU A 64 -5.82 3.41 4.84
C LEU A 64 -5.79 2.02 5.48
N SER A 65 -6.39 1.83 6.65
CA SER A 65 -6.49 0.53 7.31
C SER A 65 -7.24 -0.50 6.45
N TYR A 66 -8.33 -0.08 5.81
CA TYR A 66 -9.09 -0.93 4.91
C TYR A 66 -8.25 -1.46 3.73
N ILE A 67 -7.54 -0.57 3.03
CA ILE A 67 -6.68 -0.95 1.90
C ILE A 67 -5.52 -1.84 2.36
N ARG A 68 -4.88 -1.50 3.48
CA ARG A 68 -3.79 -2.31 4.04
C ARG A 68 -4.24 -3.71 4.42
N ARG A 69 -5.43 -3.86 5.02
CA ARG A 69 -5.98 -5.18 5.35
C ARG A 69 -6.17 -6.04 4.10
N ILE A 70 -6.67 -5.48 3.00
CA ILE A 70 -6.79 -6.20 1.73
C ILE A 70 -5.40 -6.62 1.23
N GLY A 71 -4.47 -5.67 1.19
CA GLY A 71 -3.09 -5.89 0.76
C GLY A 71 -2.33 -6.92 1.61
N GLU A 72 -2.47 -6.89 2.93
CA GLU A 72 -1.87 -7.85 3.86
C GLU A 72 -2.43 -9.27 3.65
N LYS A 73 -3.75 -9.38 3.43
CA LYS A 73 -4.38 -10.66 3.11
C LYS A 73 -3.81 -11.26 1.83
N ILE A 74 -3.66 -10.46 0.77
CA ILE A 74 -3.08 -10.89 -0.51
C ILE A 74 -1.60 -11.23 -0.38
N THR A 75 -0.80 -10.32 0.20
CA THR A 75 0.65 -10.46 0.29
C THR A 75 1.07 -11.66 1.14
N SER A 76 0.26 -12.05 2.13
CA SER A 76 0.46 -13.27 2.92
C SER A 76 0.45 -14.56 2.09
N GLN A 77 -0.11 -14.53 0.87
CA GLN A 77 -0.22 -15.69 -0.02
C GLN A 77 0.89 -15.76 -1.07
N THR A 78 1.76 -14.75 -1.14
CA THR A 78 2.80 -14.67 -2.18
C THR A 78 3.95 -15.67 -1.98
N GLY A 79 4.06 -16.30 -0.80
CA GLY A 79 5.20 -17.13 -0.42
C GLY A 79 6.54 -16.37 -0.34
N LYS A 80 6.52 -15.03 -0.41
CA LYS A 80 7.70 -14.17 -0.33
C LYS A 80 7.72 -13.43 1.01
N SER A 81 8.84 -13.52 1.73
CA SER A 81 9.09 -12.66 2.89
C SER A 81 9.53 -11.27 2.42
N ARG A 82 8.57 -10.43 2.03
CA ARG A 82 8.76 -9.04 1.62
C ARG A 82 7.74 -8.14 2.32
N TYR A 83 8.18 -6.94 2.70
CA TYR A 83 7.29 -5.91 3.22
C TYR A 83 6.62 -5.13 2.09
N PHE A 84 5.33 -4.83 2.24
CA PHE A 84 4.56 -4.04 1.30
C PHE A 84 4.00 -2.79 1.98
N ASN A 85 4.09 -1.67 1.28
CA ASN A 85 3.60 -0.38 1.75
C ASN A 85 2.50 0.12 0.84
N PHE A 86 1.28 0.15 1.35
CA PHE A 86 0.11 0.64 0.62
C PHE A 86 -0.15 2.11 0.94
N PHE A 87 -0.38 2.89 -0.10
CA PHE A 87 -0.72 4.31 -0.04
C PHE A 87 -2.02 4.57 -0.78
N VAL A 88 -2.84 5.46 -0.23
CA VAL A 88 -4.04 5.95 -0.89
C VAL A 88 -3.76 7.37 -1.37
N ILE A 89 -4.07 7.63 -2.64
CA ILE A 89 -3.83 8.90 -3.32
C ILE A 89 -5.20 9.52 -3.59
N ASP A 90 -5.41 10.74 -3.09
CA ASP A 90 -6.59 11.55 -3.39
C ASP A 90 -6.56 12.01 -4.85
N ASN A 91 -6.98 11.11 -5.73
CA ASN A 91 -7.11 11.33 -7.16
C ASN A 91 -8.39 10.61 -7.64
N PRO A 92 -9.36 11.33 -8.23
CA PRO A 92 -10.61 10.74 -8.70
C PRO A 92 -10.44 9.83 -9.92
N GLU A 93 -9.28 9.83 -10.58
CA GLU A 93 -8.99 8.90 -11.67
C GLU A 93 -8.88 7.46 -11.18
N ILE A 94 -9.38 6.51 -11.99
CA ILE A 94 -9.26 5.07 -11.70
C ILE A 94 -7.84 4.62 -12.05
N ASN A 95 -7.00 4.47 -11.03
CA ASN A 95 -5.64 3.97 -11.19
C ASN A 95 -5.10 3.26 -9.94
N ALA A 96 -4.08 2.45 -10.16
CA ALA A 96 -3.19 1.90 -9.15
C ALA A 96 -1.81 1.67 -9.78
N PHE A 97 -0.77 1.56 -8.95
CA PHE A 97 0.57 1.25 -9.45
C PHE A 97 1.44 0.56 -8.41
N ALA A 98 2.37 -0.25 -8.89
CA ALA A 98 3.49 -0.82 -8.15
C ALA A 98 4.77 0.01 -8.29
N GLY A 99 5.29 0.45 -7.16
CA GLY A 99 6.59 1.08 -7.03
C GLY A 99 7.69 0.13 -6.52
N PRO A 100 8.95 0.61 -6.50
CA PRO A 100 10.07 -0.12 -5.94
C PRO A 100 9.85 -0.56 -4.49
N ASN A 101 10.50 -1.65 -4.08
CA ASN A 101 10.51 -2.14 -2.69
C ASN A 101 9.12 -2.39 -2.09
N GLY A 102 8.16 -2.86 -2.91
CA GLY A 102 6.82 -3.22 -2.44
C GLY A 102 5.90 -2.05 -2.13
N ILE A 103 6.19 -0.87 -2.67
CA ILE A 103 5.28 0.27 -2.60
C ILE A 103 4.12 0.03 -3.57
N ILE A 104 2.88 0.22 -3.11
CA ILE A 104 1.68 0.12 -3.93
C ILE A 104 0.84 1.39 -3.70
N GLY A 105 0.54 2.12 -4.77
CA GLY A 105 -0.32 3.30 -4.78
C GLY A 105 -1.72 2.95 -5.29
N ILE A 106 -2.75 3.43 -4.61
CA ILE A 106 -4.16 3.21 -4.95
C ILE A 106 -4.84 4.58 -5.07
N HIS A 107 -5.41 4.91 -6.21
CA HIS A 107 -6.20 6.14 -6.35
C HIS A 107 -7.58 5.98 -5.71
N THR A 108 -8.11 7.05 -5.13
CA THR A 108 -9.45 7.08 -4.55
C THR A 108 -10.55 6.83 -5.60
N GLY A 109 -10.31 7.18 -6.86
CA GLY A 109 -11.18 6.82 -7.99
C GLY A 109 -11.35 5.31 -8.19
N LEU A 110 -10.29 4.52 -7.97
CA LEU A 110 -10.39 3.05 -8.00
C LEU A 110 -11.26 2.52 -6.87
N ILE A 111 -11.11 3.06 -5.65
CA ILE A 111 -11.92 2.66 -4.49
C ILE A 111 -13.39 3.02 -4.71
N ALA A 112 -13.67 4.22 -5.24
CA ALA A 112 -15.02 4.71 -5.54
C ALA A 112 -15.72 3.93 -6.67
N SER A 113 -14.96 3.45 -7.67
CA SER A 113 -15.51 2.75 -8.84
C SER A 113 -15.64 1.24 -8.67
N ALA A 114 -14.98 0.65 -7.67
CA ALA A 114 -15.10 -0.77 -7.36
C ALA A 114 -16.54 -1.13 -6.95
N ARG A 115 -17.12 -2.13 -7.62
CA ARG A 115 -18.47 -2.63 -7.31
C ARG A 115 -18.47 -3.65 -6.18
N SER A 116 -17.31 -4.22 -5.88
CA SER A 116 -17.14 -5.12 -4.75
C SER A 116 -15.71 -5.12 -4.21
N GLU A 117 -15.52 -5.66 -3.01
CA GLU A 117 -14.19 -5.80 -2.41
C GLU A 117 -13.30 -6.72 -3.24
N ASP A 118 -13.90 -7.71 -3.92
CA ASP A 118 -13.19 -8.65 -4.78
C ASP A 118 -12.60 -7.94 -6.01
N GLU A 119 -13.33 -7.01 -6.63
CA GLU A 119 -12.79 -6.19 -7.73
C GLU A 119 -11.59 -5.34 -7.26
N LEU A 120 -11.71 -4.66 -6.12
CA LEU A 120 -10.62 -3.85 -5.55
C LEU A 120 -9.40 -4.72 -5.17
N ALA A 121 -9.65 -5.87 -4.54
CA ALA A 121 -8.63 -6.84 -4.19
C ALA A 121 -7.93 -7.40 -5.43
N SER A 122 -8.64 -7.58 -6.55
CA SER A 122 -8.07 -8.06 -7.80
C SER A 122 -7.01 -7.11 -8.37
N VAL A 123 -7.27 -5.80 -8.35
CA VAL A 123 -6.29 -4.79 -8.79
C VAL A 123 -5.10 -4.74 -7.83
N ILE A 124 -5.33 -4.82 -6.52
CA ILE A 124 -4.23 -4.89 -5.54
C ILE A 124 -3.39 -6.15 -5.75
N ALA A 125 -3.99 -7.30 -6.06
CA ALA A 125 -3.28 -8.54 -6.34
C ALA A 125 -2.44 -8.46 -7.62
N HIS A 126 -2.95 -7.78 -8.65
CA HIS A 126 -2.22 -7.45 -9.87
C HIS A 126 -0.96 -6.62 -9.58
N GLU A 127 -1.09 -5.54 -8.80
CA GLU A 127 0.07 -4.71 -8.41
C GLU A 127 1.06 -5.47 -7.51
N VAL A 128 0.57 -6.30 -6.59
CA VAL A 128 1.43 -7.20 -5.80
C VAL A 128 2.22 -8.13 -6.73
N ALA A 129 1.60 -8.68 -7.77
CA ALA A 129 2.27 -9.53 -8.74
C ALA A 129 3.35 -8.75 -9.52
N HIS A 130 3.12 -7.50 -9.93
CA HIS A 130 4.18 -6.67 -10.53
C HIS A 130 5.43 -6.56 -9.65
N VAL A 131 5.24 -6.44 -8.33
CA VAL A 131 6.34 -6.41 -7.36
C VAL A 131 6.99 -7.79 -7.20
N THR A 132 6.22 -8.86 -6.97
CA THR A 132 6.79 -10.19 -6.69
C THR A 132 7.56 -10.75 -7.89
N GLN A 133 7.08 -10.43 -9.11
CA GLN A 133 7.70 -10.83 -10.37
C GLN A 133 8.82 -9.87 -10.81
N ARG A 134 9.09 -8.83 -10.00
CA ARG A 134 10.17 -7.87 -10.22
C ARG A 134 10.11 -7.21 -11.60
N HIS A 135 8.92 -6.92 -12.11
CA HIS A 135 8.75 -6.33 -13.45
C HIS A 135 9.48 -4.99 -13.59
N LEU A 136 9.56 -4.22 -12.51
CA LEU A 136 10.32 -2.97 -12.48
C LEU A 136 11.83 -3.19 -12.63
N SER A 137 12.43 -4.16 -11.93
CA SER A 137 13.87 -4.45 -12.06
C SER A 137 14.23 -4.95 -13.45
N ARG A 138 13.44 -5.92 -13.95
CA ARG A 138 13.62 -6.49 -15.29
C ARG A 138 13.50 -5.44 -16.40
N THR A 139 12.67 -4.42 -16.22
CA THR A 139 12.51 -3.32 -17.19
C THR A 139 13.72 -2.40 -17.23
N TYR A 140 14.32 -2.08 -16.09
CA TYR A 140 15.47 -1.17 -16.01
C TYR A 140 16.80 -1.81 -16.43
N GLU A 141 16.93 -3.13 -16.30
CA GLU A 141 18.14 -3.85 -16.70
C GLU A 141 18.45 -3.67 -18.19
N TYR A 142 17.42 -3.62 -19.05
CA TYR A 142 17.58 -3.39 -20.49
C TYR A 142 18.14 -2.00 -20.87
N GLN A 143 18.44 -1.12 -19.90
CA GLN A 143 18.88 0.27 -20.12
C GLN A 143 20.27 0.61 -19.51
N SER A 144 21.09 -0.36 -19.12
CA SER A 144 22.24 -0.14 -18.23
C SER A 144 23.31 0.88 -18.70
N GLU A 145 23.28 2.09 -18.12
CA GLU A 145 24.38 2.78 -17.40
C GLU A 145 23.78 3.93 -16.53
N ILE A 146 22.80 3.65 -15.66
CA ILE A 146 22.16 4.68 -14.84
C ILE A 146 22.80 4.72 -13.45
N ASN A 147 23.54 5.79 -13.14
CA ASN A 147 24.07 6.03 -11.79
C ASN A 147 22.96 6.43 -10.79
N MET A 148 23.18 6.25 -9.50
CA MET A 148 22.20 6.50 -8.43
C MET A 148 21.67 7.96 -8.41
N THR A 149 22.46 8.92 -8.87
CA THR A 149 22.08 10.33 -9.05
C THR A 149 21.07 10.54 -10.18
N SER A 150 21.22 9.80 -11.29
CA SER A 150 20.27 9.78 -12.38
C SER A 150 18.96 9.12 -11.97
N ILE A 151 19.00 8.14 -11.06
CA ILE A 151 17.80 7.47 -10.52
C ILE A 151 16.93 8.41 -9.67
N ALA A 152 17.52 9.19 -8.75
CA ALA A 152 16.77 10.14 -7.95
C ALA A 152 16.16 11.27 -8.80
N SER A 153 16.92 11.74 -9.80
CA SER A 153 16.46 12.72 -10.79
C SER A 153 15.36 12.14 -11.69
N LEU A 154 15.44 10.85 -12.01
CA LEU A 154 14.45 10.11 -12.80
C LEU A 154 13.17 9.86 -12.00
N ILE A 155 13.25 9.49 -10.72
CA ILE A 155 12.06 9.39 -9.86
C ILE A 155 11.36 10.75 -9.78
N ALA A 156 12.10 11.83 -9.57
CA ALA A 156 11.53 13.17 -9.58
C ALA A 156 10.88 13.51 -10.94
N ALA A 157 11.52 13.15 -12.06
CA ALA A 157 10.98 13.37 -13.41
C ALA A 157 9.74 12.51 -13.72
N ILE A 158 9.71 11.24 -13.31
CA ILE A 158 8.56 10.34 -13.45
C ILE A 158 7.38 10.85 -12.63
N LEU A 159 7.61 11.27 -11.39
CA LEU A 159 6.55 11.77 -10.50
C LEU A 159 5.99 13.13 -10.94
N ILE A 160 6.80 13.96 -11.61
CA ILE A 160 6.31 15.17 -12.29
C ILE A 160 5.50 14.78 -13.54
N GLY A 161 5.96 13.78 -14.30
CA GLY A 161 5.29 13.27 -15.50
C GLY A 161 3.96 12.57 -15.27
N THR A 162 3.71 12.03 -14.08
CA THR A 162 2.42 11.44 -13.69
C THR A 162 1.35 12.48 -13.37
N GLN A 163 1.71 13.75 -13.16
CA GLN A 163 0.72 14.83 -13.00
C GLN A 163 0.27 15.43 -14.34
N ASP A 164 1.07 15.26 -15.39
CA ASP A 164 0.75 15.66 -16.75
C ASP A 164 1.25 14.59 -17.74
N PRO A 165 0.35 13.71 -18.24
CA PRO A 165 0.69 12.64 -19.18
C PRO A 165 1.42 13.14 -20.43
N SER A 166 1.23 14.41 -20.81
CA SER A 166 1.86 15.01 -21.99
C SER A 166 3.31 15.46 -21.75
N ALA A 167 3.67 15.75 -20.50
CA ALA A 167 5.01 16.20 -20.11
C ALA A 167 5.96 15.04 -19.75
N GLY A 168 5.45 13.99 -19.09
CA GLY A 168 6.27 12.85 -18.66
C GLY A 168 6.83 12.01 -19.80
N ILE A 169 6.06 11.90 -20.88
CA ILE A 169 6.36 11.07 -22.05
C ILE A 169 7.36 11.79 -22.99
N ALA A 170 7.19 13.09 -23.23
CA ALA A 170 8.01 13.84 -24.18
C ALA A 170 9.47 14.05 -23.73
N THR A 171 9.71 14.25 -22.43
CA THR A 171 11.07 14.51 -21.91
C THR A 171 11.92 13.25 -21.81
N TYR A 172 11.30 12.07 -21.66
CA TYR A 172 12.00 10.79 -21.57
C TYR A 172 12.12 10.06 -22.94
N MET A 173 11.21 10.30 -23.88
CA MET A 173 11.15 9.58 -25.16
C MET A 173 12.00 10.15 -26.31
N GLY A 174 12.75 11.23 -26.10
CA GLY A 174 13.47 11.94 -27.16
C GLY A 174 14.63 11.18 -27.86
N GLY A 175 14.93 9.92 -27.50
CA GLY A 175 16.18 9.27 -27.91
C GLY A 175 16.14 7.93 -28.66
N MET A 176 15.04 7.16 -28.69
CA MET A 176 15.13 5.75 -29.15
C MET A 176 13.86 5.25 -29.87
N GLY A 177 13.87 5.23 -31.20
CA GLY A 177 12.73 4.73 -32.02
C GLY A 177 12.60 3.21 -32.09
N LEU A 178 13.64 2.44 -31.76
CA LEU A 178 13.65 0.96 -31.80
C LEU A 178 13.31 0.29 -30.44
N SER A 179 13.23 1.05 -29.34
CA SER A 179 12.96 0.54 -28.00
C SER A 179 11.46 0.41 -27.68
N ILE A 180 10.59 1.12 -28.40
CA ILE A 180 9.15 1.19 -28.08
C ILE A 180 8.47 -0.17 -28.29
N GLN A 181 8.74 -0.88 -29.38
CA GLN A 181 8.10 -2.18 -29.65
C GLN A 181 8.54 -3.26 -28.67
N GLN A 182 9.81 -3.25 -28.24
CA GLN A 182 10.33 -4.15 -27.22
C GLN A 182 9.78 -3.81 -25.82
N GLN A 183 9.65 -2.51 -25.49
CA GLN A 183 8.99 -2.05 -24.26
C GLN A 183 7.51 -2.44 -24.23
N LEU A 184 6.77 -2.26 -25.34
CA LEU A 184 5.37 -2.68 -25.47
C LEU A 184 5.21 -4.21 -25.42
N LYS A 185 6.16 -4.97 -25.98
CA LYS A 185 6.16 -6.45 -25.90
C LYS A 185 6.47 -6.94 -24.48
N ASN A 186 7.48 -6.36 -23.83
CA ASN A 186 7.83 -6.67 -22.44
C ASN A 186 6.67 -6.31 -21.50
N SER A 187 6.02 -5.15 -21.72
CA SER A 187 4.79 -4.76 -21.02
C SER A 187 3.72 -5.85 -21.17
N ARG A 188 3.39 -6.30 -22.39
CA ARG A 188 2.39 -7.38 -22.56
C ARG A 188 2.77 -8.68 -21.85
N ILE A 189 4.05 -9.08 -21.84
CA ILE A 189 4.49 -10.28 -21.12
C ILE A 189 4.30 -10.09 -19.62
N HIS A 190 4.75 -8.95 -19.07
CA HIS A 190 4.59 -8.60 -17.67
C HIS A 190 3.12 -8.55 -17.25
N GLU A 191 2.25 -8.02 -18.09
CA GLU A 191 0.80 -8.00 -17.85
C GLU A 191 0.21 -9.42 -17.75
N ASN A 192 0.57 -10.33 -18.67
CA ASN A 192 0.10 -11.72 -18.60
C ASN A 192 0.65 -12.45 -17.36
N GLU A 193 1.90 -12.17 -16.98
CA GLU A 193 2.54 -12.74 -15.79
C GLU A 193 1.87 -12.20 -14.50
N ALA A 194 1.59 -10.89 -14.47
CA ALA A 194 0.88 -10.24 -13.36
C ALA A 194 -0.56 -10.77 -13.21
N ASP A 195 -1.31 -10.93 -14.31
CA ASP A 195 -2.65 -11.53 -14.29
C ASP A 195 -2.58 -12.96 -13.71
N TYR A 196 -1.62 -13.77 -14.17
CA TYR A 196 -1.48 -15.17 -13.78
C TYR A 196 -1.24 -15.34 -12.27
N PHE A 197 -0.23 -14.65 -11.72
CA PHE A 197 0.09 -14.71 -10.30
C PHE A 197 -0.90 -13.92 -9.45
N GLY A 198 -1.41 -12.80 -9.95
CA GLY A 198 -2.41 -11.99 -9.27
C GLY A 198 -3.70 -12.76 -9.02
N ILE A 199 -4.23 -13.50 -10.01
CA ILE A 199 -5.42 -14.34 -9.82
C ILE A 199 -5.15 -15.47 -8.82
N GLU A 200 -3.94 -16.04 -8.82
CA GLU A 200 -3.55 -17.06 -7.83
C GLU A 200 -3.53 -16.48 -6.42
N TYR A 201 -2.86 -15.34 -6.21
CA TYR A 201 -2.84 -14.66 -4.90
C TYR A 201 -4.22 -14.24 -4.44
N LEU A 202 -5.08 -13.80 -5.37
CA LEU A 202 -6.46 -13.40 -5.12
C LEU A 202 -7.28 -14.61 -4.61
N ASN A 203 -7.19 -15.74 -5.30
CA ASN A 203 -7.86 -16.98 -4.91
C ASN A 203 -7.38 -17.51 -3.56
N GLU A 204 -6.06 -17.60 -3.36
CA GLU A 204 -5.48 -18.08 -2.09
C GLU A 204 -5.83 -17.14 -0.92
N ALA A 205 -6.03 -15.85 -1.20
CA ALA A 205 -6.54 -14.89 -0.22
C ALA A 205 -8.06 -15.00 -0.01
N GLY A 206 -8.74 -15.95 -0.65
CA GLY A 206 -10.17 -16.23 -0.49
C GLY A 206 -11.08 -15.18 -1.11
N TYR A 207 -10.63 -14.48 -2.15
CA TYR A 207 -11.44 -13.61 -3.00
C TYR A 207 -11.86 -14.32 -4.29
N ASN A 208 -12.90 -13.82 -4.97
CA ASN A 208 -13.36 -14.39 -6.24
C ASN A 208 -12.27 -14.31 -7.34
N PRO A 209 -11.80 -15.45 -7.89
CA PRO A 209 -10.77 -15.46 -8.94
C PRO A 209 -11.24 -14.83 -10.26
N TYR A 210 -12.54 -14.74 -10.52
CA TYR A 210 -13.10 -14.10 -11.72
C TYR A 210 -13.08 -12.57 -11.65
N ALA A 211 -12.94 -11.99 -10.44
CA ALA A 211 -13.10 -10.55 -10.23
C ALA A 211 -12.12 -9.69 -11.06
N MET A 212 -10.90 -10.18 -11.30
CA MET A 212 -9.92 -9.48 -12.13
C MET A 212 -10.38 -9.35 -13.59
N GLY A 213 -10.81 -10.46 -14.19
CA GLY A 213 -11.29 -10.50 -15.56
C GLY A 213 -12.56 -9.66 -15.72
N ASP A 214 -13.50 -9.79 -14.78
CA ASP A 214 -14.76 -9.05 -14.77
C ASP A 214 -14.54 -7.54 -14.65
N PHE A 215 -13.65 -7.11 -13.75
CA PHE A 215 -13.31 -5.71 -13.56
C PHE A 215 -12.72 -5.08 -14.83
N PHE A 216 -11.70 -5.69 -15.42
CA PHE A 216 -11.06 -5.15 -16.63
C PHE A 216 -11.96 -5.23 -17.86
N ALA A 217 -12.76 -6.29 -17.99
CA ALA A 217 -13.76 -6.39 -19.07
C ALA A 217 -14.81 -5.27 -18.96
N ARG A 218 -15.27 -4.99 -17.74
CA ARG A 218 -16.21 -3.91 -17.45
C ARG A 218 -15.62 -2.54 -17.79
N LEU A 219 -14.43 -2.22 -17.28
CA LEU A 219 -13.77 -0.93 -17.60
C LEU A 219 -13.53 -0.77 -19.11
N SER A 220 -13.11 -1.83 -19.80
CA SER A 220 -12.90 -1.80 -21.24
C SER A 220 -14.21 -1.52 -22.00
N LYS A 221 -15.33 -2.11 -21.55
CA LYS A 221 -16.65 -1.84 -22.12
C LYS A 221 -17.13 -0.43 -21.84
N GLU A 222 -16.97 0.07 -20.62
CA GLU A 222 -17.32 1.45 -20.25
C GLU A 222 -16.52 2.47 -21.08
N ALA A 223 -15.21 2.25 -21.26
CA ALA A 223 -14.34 3.10 -22.08
C ALA A 223 -14.72 3.15 -23.57
N GLN A 224 -15.33 2.08 -24.10
CA GLN A 224 -15.82 2.04 -25.49
C GLN A 224 -17.14 2.81 -25.68
N ILE A 225 -17.94 2.92 -24.62
CA ILE A 225 -19.25 3.58 -24.66
C ILE A 225 -19.10 5.10 -24.52
N TYR A 226 -18.14 5.55 -23.72
CA TYR A 226 -17.93 6.96 -23.41
C TYR A 226 -16.64 7.48 -24.06
N GLU A 227 -16.74 8.05 -25.26
CA GLU A 227 -15.59 8.64 -25.98
C GLU A 227 -14.86 9.69 -25.12
N GLY A 228 -13.54 9.55 -24.98
CA GLY A 228 -12.69 10.47 -24.21
C GLY A 228 -12.52 10.15 -22.72
N SER A 229 -13.10 9.05 -22.22
CA SER A 229 -13.06 8.67 -20.79
C SER A 229 -12.32 7.35 -20.53
N MET A 230 -11.25 7.07 -21.29
CA MET A 230 -10.45 5.87 -21.03
C MET A 230 -9.82 5.98 -19.64
N PRO A 231 -10.15 5.08 -18.69
CA PRO A 231 -9.55 5.10 -17.36
C PRO A 231 -8.02 5.05 -17.44
N GLU A 232 -7.34 5.80 -16.58
CA GLU A 232 -5.88 5.88 -16.57
C GLU A 232 -5.23 4.48 -16.45
N ILE A 233 -5.82 3.59 -15.64
CA ILE A 233 -5.39 2.19 -15.50
C ILE A 233 -5.33 1.42 -16.82
N LEU A 234 -6.17 1.74 -17.82
CA LEU A 234 -6.13 1.09 -19.13
C LEU A 234 -5.02 1.64 -20.04
N SER A 235 -4.49 2.83 -19.73
CA SER A 235 -3.32 3.41 -20.40
C SER A 235 -2.03 2.75 -19.92
N THR A 236 -1.93 2.51 -18.61
CA THR A 236 -0.79 1.87 -17.96
C THR A 236 -0.81 0.35 -18.08
N HIS A 237 -2.01 -0.26 -18.06
CA HIS A 237 -2.23 -1.71 -18.17
C HIS A 237 -3.20 -2.05 -19.32
N PRO A 238 -2.72 -2.07 -20.59
CA PRO A 238 -3.59 -2.30 -21.74
C PRO A 238 -4.28 -3.68 -21.69
N VAL A 239 -5.62 -3.66 -21.74
CA VAL A 239 -6.44 -4.87 -21.76
C VAL A 239 -6.63 -5.35 -23.20
N THR A 240 -6.52 -6.66 -23.42
CA THR A 240 -6.75 -7.29 -24.74
C THR A 240 -7.69 -8.47 -24.59
N ALA A 241 -8.40 -8.83 -25.67
CA ALA A 241 -9.27 -10.02 -25.67
C ALA A 241 -8.52 -11.29 -25.24
N ASN A 242 -7.24 -11.42 -25.62
CA ASN A 242 -6.39 -12.54 -25.21
C ASN A 242 -6.05 -12.52 -23.71
N ARG A 243 -5.83 -11.35 -23.09
CA ARG A 243 -5.64 -11.24 -21.64
C ARG A 243 -6.90 -11.65 -20.88
N LEU A 244 -8.07 -11.14 -21.31
CA LEU A 244 -9.35 -11.49 -20.70
C LEU A 244 -9.65 -13.00 -20.80
N ALA A 245 -9.41 -13.60 -21.97
CA ALA A 245 -9.59 -15.04 -22.15
C ALA A 245 -8.66 -15.87 -21.23
N LYS A 246 -7.40 -15.47 -21.09
CA LYS A 246 -6.46 -16.14 -20.18
C LYS A 246 -6.82 -15.96 -18.70
N ALA A 247 -7.31 -14.77 -18.33
CA ALA A 247 -7.79 -14.52 -16.98
C ALA A 247 -8.98 -15.43 -16.64
N ASP A 248 -9.95 -15.56 -17.55
CA ASP A 248 -11.07 -16.48 -17.43
C ASP A 248 -10.60 -17.95 -17.35
N ASP A 249 -9.72 -18.38 -18.27
CA ASP A 249 -9.15 -19.74 -18.27
C ASP A 249 -8.41 -20.04 -16.96
N ARG A 250 -7.71 -19.06 -16.39
CA ARG A 250 -7.02 -19.20 -15.10
C ARG A 250 -8.01 -19.29 -13.96
N ALA A 251 -9.02 -18.41 -13.92
CA ALA A 251 -10.04 -18.40 -12.88
C ALA A 251 -10.81 -19.73 -12.82
N ARG A 252 -11.12 -20.33 -13.98
CA ARG A 252 -11.77 -21.66 -14.09
C ARG A 252 -10.99 -22.82 -13.48
N GLN A 253 -9.67 -22.67 -13.27
CA GLN A 253 -8.86 -23.71 -12.64
C GLN A 253 -9.07 -23.78 -11.12
N PHE A 254 -9.64 -22.74 -10.53
CA PHE A 254 -9.96 -22.68 -9.12
C PHE A 254 -11.42 -23.09 -8.92
N ASN A 255 -11.68 -23.85 -7.86
CA ASN A 255 -13.06 -24.13 -7.47
C ASN A 255 -13.73 -22.82 -7.08
N ASP A 256 -15.00 -22.68 -7.46
CA ASP A 256 -15.86 -21.57 -7.10
C ASP A 256 -16.05 -21.57 -5.58
N ALA A 257 -15.06 -21.03 -4.85
CA ALA A 257 -15.18 -20.74 -3.44
C ALA A 257 -16.17 -19.58 -3.41
N SER A 258 -17.45 -19.91 -3.37
CA SER A 258 -18.55 -18.96 -3.23
C SER A 258 -18.33 -18.19 -1.93
N ARG A 259 -17.52 -17.12 -2.00
CA ARG A 259 -17.44 -16.15 -0.94
C ARG A 259 -18.83 -15.54 -0.91
N LYS A 260 -19.56 -15.76 0.18
CA LYS A 260 -20.63 -14.82 0.51
C LYS A 260 -19.94 -13.50 0.77
N GLU A 261 -19.99 -12.58 -0.20
CA GLU A 261 -19.61 -11.19 0.00
C GLU A 261 -20.47 -10.63 1.14
N GLU A 262 -19.97 -10.69 2.37
CA GLU A 262 -20.69 -10.23 3.55
C GLU A 262 -20.25 -8.85 4.01
N ASN A 263 -19.25 -8.24 3.38
CA ASN A 263 -18.61 -7.05 3.97
C ASN A 263 -19.11 -5.75 3.38
N ALA A 264 -20.00 -5.08 4.14
CA ALA A 264 -20.44 -3.71 3.90
C ALA A 264 -19.29 -2.68 3.94
N THR A 265 -18.09 -3.09 4.38
CA THR A 265 -16.92 -2.21 4.57
C THR A 265 -16.60 -1.38 3.34
N LEU A 266 -16.61 -1.95 2.12
CA LEU A 266 -16.33 -1.17 0.90
C LEU A 266 -17.28 0.01 0.76
N ALA A 267 -18.59 -0.24 0.88
CA ALA A 267 -19.60 0.80 0.76
C ALA A 267 -19.42 1.89 1.83
N LEU A 268 -19.10 1.51 3.07
CA LEU A 268 -18.84 2.49 4.13
C LEU A 268 -17.58 3.31 3.87
N ILE A 269 -16.51 2.71 3.36
CA ILE A 269 -15.29 3.42 2.95
C ILE A 269 -15.56 4.35 1.78
N GLN A 270 -16.29 3.90 0.76
CA GLN A 270 -16.72 4.73 -0.36
C GLN A 270 -17.48 5.97 0.15
N LEU A 271 -18.43 5.79 1.07
CA LEU A 271 -19.18 6.91 1.67
C LEU A 271 -18.26 7.90 2.40
N ARG A 272 -17.15 7.44 2.99
CA ARG A 272 -16.15 8.31 3.64
C ARG A 272 -15.37 9.16 2.64
N LEU A 273 -15.06 8.64 1.45
CA LEU A 273 -14.26 9.36 0.44
C LEU A 273 -14.87 10.73 0.09
N ASN A 274 -16.21 10.83 0.09
CA ASN A 274 -16.94 12.09 -0.12
C ASN A 274 -16.59 13.21 0.87
N PHE A 275 -16.03 12.87 2.04
CA PHE A 275 -15.72 13.82 3.11
C PHE A 275 -14.22 14.00 3.33
N THR A 276 -13.41 13.01 2.93
CA THR A 276 -11.97 13.00 3.18
C THR A 276 -11.13 13.30 1.95
N THR A 277 -11.74 13.32 0.76
CA THR A 277 -11.02 13.40 -0.52
C THR A 277 -11.76 14.30 -1.51
N ARG A 278 -11.15 14.57 -2.67
CA ARG A 278 -11.80 15.22 -3.82
C ARG A 278 -12.68 14.27 -4.62
N THR A 279 -12.63 12.98 -4.34
CA THR A 279 -13.41 11.96 -5.05
C THR A 279 -14.84 11.97 -4.57
N THR A 280 -15.77 12.19 -5.50
CA THR A 280 -17.21 12.15 -5.25
C THR A 280 -17.77 10.82 -5.73
N LEU A 281 -18.61 10.19 -4.91
CA LEU A 281 -19.40 9.04 -5.33
C LEU A 281 -20.48 9.44 -6.33
N ASP A 282 -20.82 8.49 -7.20
CA ASP A 282 -21.95 8.63 -8.12
C ASP A 282 -23.28 8.71 -7.35
N ASP A 283 -24.16 9.60 -7.79
CA ASP A 283 -25.52 9.77 -7.30
C ASP A 283 -26.30 8.45 -7.27
N PHE A 284 -26.03 7.54 -8.21
CA PHE A 284 -26.66 6.22 -8.23
C PHE A 284 -26.26 5.36 -7.02
N GLN A 285 -24.99 5.38 -6.62
CA GLN A 285 -24.52 4.65 -5.43
C GLN A 285 -25.18 5.21 -4.17
N ILE A 286 -25.30 6.54 -4.07
CA ILE A 286 -25.95 7.21 -2.92
C ILE A 286 -27.46 6.91 -2.86
N LYS A 287 -28.13 6.71 -4.00
CA LYS A 287 -29.57 6.42 -4.06
C LYS A 287 -29.93 5.00 -3.66
N ASN A 288 -29.00 4.04 -3.76
CA ASN A 288 -29.24 2.61 -3.50
C ASN A 288 -28.66 2.12 -2.18
N LEU A 289 -28.45 3.02 -1.21
CA LEU A 289 -27.95 2.64 0.11
C LEU A 289 -28.97 1.83 0.90
N THR A 290 -28.48 0.84 1.66
CA THR A 290 -29.27 0.18 2.69
C THR A 290 -29.62 1.17 3.81
N ASN A 291 -30.62 0.84 4.64
CA ASN A 291 -30.99 1.68 5.80
C ASN A 291 -29.77 1.94 6.71
N ASP A 292 -28.96 0.92 6.96
CA ASP A 292 -27.77 1.02 7.82
C ASP A 292 -26.65 1.84 7.16
N GLN A 293 -26.46 1.75 5.85
CA GLN A 293 -25.52 2.61 5.13
C GLN A 293 -25.98 4.09 5.09
N ALA A 294 -27.27 4.34 4.86
CA ALA A 294 -27.84 5.68 4.92
C ALA A 294 -27.71 6.28 6.34
N CYS A 295 -27.91 5.45 7.36
CA CYS A 295 -27.67 5.80 8.76
C CYS A 295 -26.23 6.24 9.02
N TYR A 296 -25.26 5.46 8.52
CA TYR A 296 -23.85 5.78 8.60
C TYR A 296 -23.54 7.10 7.90
N LEU A 297 -23.98 7.27 6.65
CA LEU A 297 -23.76 8.51 5.88
C LEU A 297 -24.32 9.74 6.60
N LYS A 298 -25.54 9.66 7.15
CA LYS A 298 -26.16 10.76 7.91
C LYS A 298 -25.31 11.17 9.11
N ASN A 299 -24.87 10.20 9.89
CA ASN A 299 -24.05 10.44 11.08
C ASN A 299 -22.64 10.91 10.74
N LEU A 300 -22.04 10.38 9.66
CA LEU A 300 -20.75 10.79 9.15
C LEU A 300 -20.79 12.25 8.70
N LYS A 301 -21.81 12.63 7.91
CA LYS A 301 -22.04 14.02 7.50
C LYS A 301 -22.17 14.95 8.70
N ALA A 302 -22.93 14.54 9.73
CA ALA A 302 -23.07 15.31 10.96
C ALA A 302 -21.72 15.48 11.68
N LEU A 303 -20.88 14.44 11.72
CA LEU A 303 -19.56 14.47 12.35
C LEU A 303 -18.61 15.44 11.63
N TYR A 304 -18.54 15.41 10.29
CA TYR A 304 -17.69 16.34 9.53
C TYR A 304 -18.22 17.78 9.54
N ALA A 305 -19.53 17.98 9.67
CA ALA A 305 -20.13 19.31 9.87
C ALA A 305 -19.96 19.84 11.31
N TYR A 306 -19.54 19.00 12.26
CA TYR A 306 -19.42 19.36 13.66
C TYR A 306 -18.20 20.24 13.91
N GLN A 307 -18.35 21.54 13.65
CA GLN A 307 -17.38 22.60 13.98
C GLN A 307 -18.02 23.61 14.94
N ASN A 308 -18.50 23.14 16.11
CA ASN A 308 -19.29 23.93 17.06
C ASN A 308 -20.66 24.40 16.49
N GLN A 309 -21.16 23.71 15.47
CA GLN A 309 -22.51 23.91 14.95
C GLN A 309 -23.48 22.93 15.62
N THR A 310 -24.74 23.32 15.77
CA THR A 310 -25.80 22.45 16.25
C THR A 310 -26.10 21.40 15.18
N VAL A 311 -25.56 20.19 15.35
CA VAL A 311 -25.85 19.02 14.52
C VAL A 311 -26.53 17.95 15.37
N SER A 312 -27.46 17.20 14.76
CA SER A 312 -28.13 16.07 15.40
C SER A 312 -27.48 14.77 14.94
N PHE A 313 -27.01 13.97 15.89
CA PHE A 313 -26.54 12.60 15.66
C PHE A 313 -27.66 11.61 15.92
N ASP A 314 -27.76 10.58 15.10
CA ASP A 314 -28.75 9.53 15.19
C ASP A 314 -28.11 8.26 15.79
N ARG A 315 -27.88 8.30 17.11
CA ARG A 315 -27.25 7.19 17.87
C ARG A 315 -28.08 5.90 17.85
N PRO A 316 -29.41 5.91 18.06
CA PRO A 316 -30.21 4.67 18.04
C PRO A 316 -30.12 3.93 16.71
N CYS A 317 -30.04 4.68 15.62
CA CYS A 317 -29.85 4.11 14.29
C CYS A 317 -28.47 3.42 14.15
N LEU A 318 -27.40 4.04 14.67
CA LEU A 318 -26.07 3.38 14.71
C LEU A 318 -26.06 2.16 15.64
N ASP A 319 -26.79 2.18 16.75
CA ASP A 319 -26.92 1.02 17.64
C ASP A 319 -27.56 -0.17 16.91
N SER A 320 -28.65 0.08 16.16
CA SER A 320 -29.28 -0.92 15.30
C SER A 320 -28.32 -1.45 14.22
N ALA A 321 -27.55 -0.58 13.55
CA ALA A 321 -26.60 -1.00 12.54
C ALA A 321 -25.46 -1.86 13.13
N ILE A 322 -25.00 -1.54 14.34
CA ILE A 322 -24.00 -2.34 15.07
C ILE A 322 -24.55 -3.72 15.46
N GLU A 323 -25.83 -3.80 15.82
CA GLU A 323 -26.50 -5.08 16.13
C GLU A 323 -26.69 -5.95 14.88
N SER A 324 -27.06 -5.35 13.75
CA SER A 324 -27.18 -6.02 12.45
C SER A 324 -25.83 -6.47 11.88
N HIS A 325 -24.76 -5.70 12.14
CA HIS A 325 -23.42 -5.91 11.59
C HIS A 325 -22.34 -5.95 12.70
N PRO A 326 -22.36 -6.95 13.59
CA PRO A 326 -21.50 -6.98 14.78
C PRO A 326 -20.00 -7.03 14.48
N ASN A 327 -19.62 -7.51 13.28
CA ASN A 327 -18.24 -7.62 12.82
C ASN A 327 -17.78 -6.42 11.97
N GLU A 328 -18.68 -5.48 11.64
CA GLU A 328 -18.33 -4.26 10.89
C GLU A 328 -17.91 -3.15 11.85
N ARG A 329 -16.60 -2.98 11.97
CA ARG A 329 -15.99 -2.05 12.93
C ARG A 329 -16.30 -0.58 12.65
N LEU A 330 -16.56 -0.20 11.41
CA LEU A 330 -16.73 1.21 11.02
C LEU A 330 -17.96 1.85 11.68
N TYR A 331 -19.06 1.11 11.88
CA TYR A 331 -20.21 1.61 12.62
C TYR A 331 -19.87 1.96 14.07
N ARG A 332 -19.14 1.07 14.76
CA ARG A 332 -18.73 1.26 16.15
C ARG A 332 -17.67 2.36 16.28
N LEU A 333 -16.75 2.46 15.32
CA LEU A 333 -15.78 3.54 15.23
C LEU A 333 -16.46 4.91 15.07
N LEU A 334 -17.46 5.02 14.18
CA LEU A 334 -18.21 6.25 14.00
C LEU A 334 -18.97 6.63 15.29
N LYS A 335 -19.60 5.65 15.95
CA LYS A 335 -20.24 5.87 17.26
C LYS A 335 -19.26 6.39 18.31
N ALA A 336 -18.06 5.81 18.39
CA ALA A 336 -17.01 6.24 19.32
C ALA A 336 -16.55 7.68 19.02
N GLN A 337 -16.33 8.01 17.74
CA GLN A 337 -15.96 9.36 17.30
C GLN A 337 -17.04 10.41 17.64
N ILE A 338 -18.31 10.08 17.44
CA ILE A 338 -19.44 10.94 17.81
C ILE A 338 -19.48 11.19 19.32
N LYS A 339 -19.25 10.15 20.13
CA LYS A 339 -19.15 10.31 21.59
C LYS A 339 -18.01 11.26 21.97
N VAL A 340 -16.82 11.10 21.37
CA VAL A 340 -15.69 12.02 21.60
C VAL A 340 -16.05 13.46 21.22
N ALA A 341 -16.69 13.66 20.06
CA ALA A 341 -17.14 14.98 19.60
C ALA A 341 -18.10 15.64 20.60
N GLN A 342 -18.94 14.84 21.27
CA GLN A 342 -19.86 15.28 22.31
C GLN A 342 -19.23 15.32 23.72
N ASN A 343 -17.91 15.20 23.84
CA ASN A 343 -17.16 15.16 25.10
C ASN A 343 -17.61 14.02 26.05
N ASP A 344 -18.12 12.92 25.48
CA ASP A 344 -18.59 11.73 26.21
C ASP A 344 -17.44 10.75 26.38
N ALA A 345 -16.88 10.71 27.59
CA ALA A 345 -15.74 9.86 27.94
C ALA A 345 -16.03 8.35 27.89
N THR A 346 -17.29 7.93 27.75
CA THR A 346 -17.62 6.52 27.54
C THR A 346 -17.10 5.99 26.20
N ALA A 347 -16.76 6.87 25.25
CA ALA A 347 -16.13 6.51 23.98
C ALA A 347 -14.86 5.66 24.15
N LEU A 348 -14.09 5.89 25.23
CA LEU A 348 -12.85 5.17 25.48
C LEU A 348 -13.08 3.67 25.69
N LYS A 349 -14.24 3.29 26.26
CA LYS A 349 -14.61 1.87 26.39
C LYS A 349 -14.92 1.24 25.02
N ASP A 350 -15.44 2.01 24.07
CA ASP A 350 -15.66 1.53 22.71
C ASP A 350 -14.33 1.30 21.99
N TYR A 351 -13.34 2.20 22.19
CA TYR A 351 -11.98 2.00 21.68
C TYR A 351 -11.27 0.81 22.34
N ASP A 352 -11.34 0.66 23.67
CA ASP A 352 -10.77 -0.49 24.38
C ASP A 352 -11.34 -1.82 23.84
N TYR A 353 -12.65 -1.86 23.59
CA TYR A 353 -13.30 -3.02 22.96
C TYR A 353 -12.77 -3.26 21.54
N LEU A 354 -12.70 -2.21 20.72
CA LEU A 354 -12.24 -2.32 19.33
C LEU A 354 -10.78 -2.77 19.25
N GLU A 355 -9.89 -2.27 20.11
CA GLU A 355 -8.48 -2.70 20.16
C GLU A 355 -8.35 -4.17 20.56
N ALA A 356 -9.21 -4.65 21.46
CA ALA A 356 -9.20 -6.05 21.86
C ALA A 356 -9.64 -7.01 20.73
N ILE A 357 -10.58 -6.58 19.89
CA ILE A 357 -11.13 -7.40 18.80
C ILE A 357 -10.30 -7.27 17.51
N TYR A 358 -9.72 -6.09 17.25
CA TYR A 358 -8.96 -5.78 16.04
C TYR A 358 -7.53 -5.28 16.37
N PRO A 359 -6.69 -6.08 17.03
CA PRO A 359 -5.39 -5.63 17.55
C PRO A 359 -4.37 -5.25 16.45
N SER A 360 -4.57 -5.71 15.21
CA SER A 360 -3.71 -5.38 14.06
C SER A 360 -4.14 -4.13 13.31
N ASP A 361 -5.25 -3.49 13.69
CA ASP A 361 -5.75 -2.31 13.01
C ASP A 361 -5.18 -1.02 13.62
N PHE A 362 -4.18 -0.45 12.95
CA PHE A 362 -3.52 0.78 13.41
C PHE A 362 -4.49 1.98 13.50
N SER A 363 -5.58 1.99 12.73
CA SER A 363 -6.54 3.10 12.71
C SER A 363 -7.23 3.25 14.05
N ILE A 364 -7.52 2.14 14.73
CA ILE A 364 -8.17 2.13 16.04
C ILE A 364 -7.25 2.76 17.08
N VAL A 365 -5.97 2.35 17.12
CA VAL A 365 -4.97 2.92 18.04
C VAL A 365 -4.75 4.41 17.77
N TYR A 366 -4.66 4.80 16.50
CA TYR A 366 -4.54 6.21 16.11
C TYR A 366 -5.73 7.04 16.58
N LEU A 367 -6.96 6.58 16.31
CA LEU A 367 -8.20 7.26 16.70
C LEU A 367 -8.40 7.27 18.22
N HIS A 368 -8.03 6.19 18.92
CA HIS A 368 -8.07 6.15 20.38
C HIS A 368 -7.11 7.16 21.01
N ALA A 369 -5.87 7.27 20.50
CA ALA A 369 -4.93 8.28 20.96
C ALA A 369 -5.47 9.71 20.75
N LYS A 370 -6.07 9.98 19.59
CA LYS A 370 -6.75 11.26 19.33
C LYS A 370 -7.91 11.50 20.29
N ALA A 371 -8.74 10.48 20.53
CA ALA A 371 -9.85 10.55 21.48
C ALA A 371 -9.37 10.88 22.91
N LEU A 372 -8.32 10.20 23.37
CA LEU A 372 -7.68 10.48 24.66
C LEU A 372 -7.17 11.92 24.73
N SER A 373 -6.51 12.42 23.67
CA SER A 373 -6.04 13.80 23.60
C SER A 373 -7.19 14.82 23.68
N THR A 374 -8.24 14.64 22.86
CA THR A 374 -9.44 15.50 22.83
C THR A 374 -10.16 15.54 24.18
N LEU A 375 -10.22 14.40 24.89
CA LEU A 375 -10.82 14.29 26.23
C LEU A 375 -9.88 14.71 27.36
N GLY A 376 -8.75 15.38 27.06
CA GLY A 376 -7.81 15.92 28.05
C GLY A 376 -6.88 14.88 28.70
N LYS A 377 -6.86 13.63 28.23
CA LYS A 377 -6.02 12.52 28.75
C LYS A 377 -4.72 12.35 27.96
N ARG A 378 -4.01 13.46 27.70
CA ARG A 378 -2.81 13.49 26.84
C ARG A 378 -1.71 12.49 27.23
N GLU A 379 -1.42 12.33 28.52
CA GLU A 379 -0.40 11.36 28.97
C GLU A 379 -0.76 9.91 28.62
N GLN A 380 -2.05 9.58 28.65
CA GLN A 380 -2.53 8.25 28.27
C GLN A 380 -2.42 8.06 26.75
N ALA A 381 -2.73 9.09 25.96
CA ALA A 381 -2.55 9.06 24.51
C ALA A 381 -1.09 8.80 24.13
N ILE A 382 -0.15 9.52 24.75
CA ILE A 382 1.29 9.32 24.54
C ILE A 382 1.69 7.89 24.92
N LYS A 383 1.31 7.43 26.12
CA LYS A 383 1.65 6.08 26.59
C LYS A 383 1.11 5.00 25.65
N LEU A 384 -0.12 5.15 25.16
CA LEU A 384 -0.73 4.24 24.20
C LEU A 384 0.11 4.15 22.93
N LEU A 385 0.39 5.29 22.29
CA LEU A 385 1.16 5.31 21.06
C LEU A 385 2.60 4.83 21.25
N GLU A 386 3.30 5.20 22.32
CA GLU A 386 4.66 4.72 22.59
C GLU A 386 4.72 3.19 22.76
N THR A 387 3.65 2.60 23.31
CA THR A 387 3.57 1.16 23.56
C THR A 387 3.19 0.39 22.30
N GLN A 388 2.21 0.87 21.56
CA GLN A 388 1.58 0.14 20.46
C GLN A 388 2.23 0.42 19.09
N THR A 389 2.79 1.61 18.86
CA THR A 389 3.37 1.95 17.53
C THR A 389 4.39 0.92 17.03
N PRO A 390 5.32 0.40 17.86
CA PRO A 390 6.32 -0.56 17.38
C PRO A 390 5.77 -1.90 16.88
N SER A 391 4.54 -2.29 17.24
CA SER A 391 3.93 -3.54 16.77
C SER A 391 3.27 -3.42 15.39
N PHE A 392 3.06 -2.21 14.88
CA PHE A 392 2.48 -2.00 13.57
C PHE A 392 3.55 -1.92 12.48
N HIS A 393 3.23 -2.46 11.30
CA HIS A 393 4.07 -2.28 10.12
C HIS A 393 4.05 -0.82 9.65
N TYR A 394 2.88 -0.18 9.68
CA TYR A 394 2.73 1.24 9.36
C TYR A 394 2.83 2.10 10.61
N GLN A 395 3.87 2.92 10.68
CA GLN A 395 4.15 3.71 11.89
C GLN A 395 4.14 5.23 11.65
N TYR A 396 4.09 5.67 10.39
CA TYR A 396 4.22 7.09 10.03
C TYR A 396 3.19 7.98 10.75
N MET A 397 1.89 7.67 10.64
CA MET A 397 0.84 8.48 11.27
C MET A 397 0.90 8.44 12.80
N LEU A 398 1.26 7.29 13.38
CA LEU A 398 1.37 7.11 14.83
C LEU A 398 2.54 7.92 15.41
N TYR A 399 3.71 7.88 14.76
CA TYR A 399 4.85 8.71 15.18
C TYR A 399 4.62 10.20 14.92
N SER A 400 3.91 10.56 13.85
CA SER A 400 3.54 11.95 13.58
C SER A 400 2.61 12.50 14.67
N GLU A 401 1.64 11.72 15.14
CA GLU A 401 0.79 12.12 16.26
C GLU A 401 1.57 12.18 17.58
N LEU A 402 2.48 11.23 17.83
CA LEU A 402 3.39 11.32 19.00
C LEU A 402 4.21 12.61 18.99
N ALA A 403 4.79 12.98 17.85
CA ALA A 403 5.55 14.21 17.71
C ALA A 403 4.70 15.43 18.05
N LYS A 404 3.46 15.48 17.54
CA LYS A 404 2.48 16.54 17.86
C LYS A 404 2.15 16.60 19.35
N LEU A 405 1.83 15.47 19.98
CA LEU A 405 1.50 15.44 21.42
C LEU A 405 2.67 15.90 22.30
N TYR A 406 3.90 15.57 21.94
CA TYR A 406 5.08 16.07 22.64
C TYR A 406 5.35 17.56 22.36
N ALA A 407 5.02 18.05 21.17
CA ALA A 407 5.10 19.48 20.85
C ALA A 407 4.14 20.30 21.71
N GLU A 408 2.90 19.81 21.90
CA GLU A 408 1.92 20.42 22.80
C GLU A 408 2.40 20.44 24.26
N LYS A 409 3.19 19.45 24.68
CA LYS A 409 3.86 19.41 25.99
C LYS A 409 5.12 20.28 26.08
N GLN A 410 5.50 20.94 24.99
CA GLN A 410 6.74 21.72 24.87
C GLN A 410 8.02 20.88 25.10
N ASP A 411 7.96 19.55 24.94
CA ASP A 411 9.13 18.67 24.97
C ASP A 411 9.75 18.60 23.57
N ARG A 412 10.59 19.59 23.26
CA ARG A 412 11.25 19.70 21.95
C ARG A 412 12.13 18.49 21.62
N GLY A 413 12.81 17.92 22.62
CA GLY A 413 13.69 16.77 22.42
C GLY A 413 12.93 15.55 21.89
N ARG A 414 11.81 15.20 22.53
CA ARG A 414 10.96 14.09 22.08
C ARG A 414 10.16 14.42 20.82
N THR A 415 9.74 15.68 20.65
CA THR A 415 9.09 16.14 19.42
C THR A 415 9.95 15.84 18.20
N TYR A 416 11.21 16.30 18.21
CA TYR A 416 12.14 16.07 17.09
C TYR A 416 12.47 14.59 16.92
N TYR A 417 12.56 13.82 18.00
CA TYR A 417 12.82 12.38 17.92
C TYR A 417 11.69 11.63 17.20
N TYR A 418 10.44 11.86 17.58
CA TYR A 418 9.31 11.18 16.95
C TYR A 418 9.04 11.69 15.52
N ASP A 419 9.28 12.98 15.23
CA ASP A 419 9.26 13.48 13.85
C ASP A 419 10.38 12.85 12.99
N ALA A 420 11.54 12.57 13.59
CA ALA A 420 12.60 11.82 12.91
C ALA A 420 12.17 10.38 12.60
N LEU A 421 11.52 9.69 13.53
CA LEU A 421 10.99 8.33 13.29
C LEU A 421 9.90 8.32 12.22
N ALA A 422 9.01 9.31 12.20
CA ALA A 422 8.03 9.47 11.13
C ALA A 422 8.73 9.70 9.77
N SER A 423 9.71 10.61 9.72
CA SER A 423 10.49 10.89 8.51
C SER A 423 11.28 9.67 8.02
N TYR A 424 11.77 8.85 8.94
CA TYR A 424 12.48 7.61 8.63
C TYR A 424 11.54 6.57 7.99
N ASN A 425 10.32 6.45 8.50
CA ASN A 425 9.32 5.52 7.98
C ASN A 425 8.90 5.78 6.53
N ILE A 426 9.05 7.02 6.06
CA ILE A 426 8.75 7.41 4.67
C ILE A 426 10.02 7.49 3.80
N GLY A 427 11.15 6.99 4.31
CA GLY A 427 12.42 6.98 3.59
C GLY A 427 13.15 8.31 3.50
N ASN A 428 12.70 9.36 4.21
CA ASN A 428 13.32 10.68 4.17
C ASN A 428 14.54 10.75 5.10
N THR A 429 15.61 10.09 4.67
CA THR A 429 16.86 9.97 5.44
C THR A 429 17.50 11.31 5.76
N ALA A 430 17.46 12.27 4.83
CA ALA A 430 18.09 13.58 5.05
C ALA A 430 17.38 14.36 6.17
N LYS A 431 16.04 14.43 6.12
CA LYS A 431 15.23 15.05 7.18
C LYS A 431 15.39 14.30 8.50
N THR A 432 15.44 12.96 8.47
CA THR A 432 15.66 12.12 9.65
C THR A 432 16.96 12.50 10.37
N ILE A 433 18.10 12.53 9.67
CA ILE A 433 19.40 12.87 10.27
C ILE A 433 19.37 14.28 10.89
N TYR A 434 18.79 15.25 10.17
CA TYR A 434 18.65 16.61 10.67
C TYR A 434 17.84 16.65 11.99
N LEU A 435 16.69 15.98 12.03
CA LEU A 435 15.82 15.94 13.20
C LEU A 435 16.44 15.20 14.38
N LEU A 436 17.19 14.11 14.16
CA LEU A 436 17.92 13.42 15.23
C LEU A 436 18.99 14.32 15.87
N LYS A 437 19.66 15.15 15.07
CA LYS A 437 20.58 16.18 15.59
C LYS A 437 19.85 17.22 16.44
N GLN A 438 18.70 17.71 15.97
CA GLN A 438 17.86 18.64 16.75
C GLN A 438 17.36 18.02 18.06
N ALA A 439 16.93 16.76 18.02
CA ALA A 439 16.50 16.01 19.20
C ALA A 439 17.63 15.97 20.24
N LYS A 440 18.85 15.57 19.86
CA LYS A 440 20.00 15.51 20.78
C LYS A 440 20.34 16.85 21.42
N GLN A 441 20.23 17.95 20.68
CA GLN A 441 20.49 19.31 21.18
C GLN A 441 19.45 19.77 22.21
N ASN A 442 18.23 19.25 22.13
CA ASN A 442 17.11 19.63 23.00
C ASN A 442 16.84 18.64 24.14
N LEU A 443 17.59 17.52 24.21
CA LEU A 443 17.44 16.51 25.27
C LEU A 443 18.30 16.79 26.49
N SER A 444 17.71 16.65 27.67
CA SER A 444 18.39 16.86 28.95
C SER A 444 19.46 15.80 29.21
N ALA A 445 20.36 16.05 30.17
CA ALA A 445 21.34 15.04 30.60
C ALA A 445 20.69 13.76 31.17
N LYS A 446 19.45 13.85 31.65
CA LYS A 446 18.71 12.73 32.27
C LYS A 446 18.10 11.78 31.23
N ASP A 447 17.98 12.19 29.97
CA ASP A 447 17.38 11.40 28.89
C ASP A 447 18.35 10.36 28.28
N VAL A 448 19.10 9.65 29.12
CA VAL A 448 20.19 8.72 28.71
C VAL A 448 19.69 7.65 27.73
N LYS A 449 18.57 6.99 28.06
CA LYS A 449 17.98 5.93 27.21
C LYS A 449 17.59 6.43 25.82
N LEU A 450 17.06 7.65 25.73
CA LEU A 450 16.64 8.23 24.46
C LEU A 450 17.85 8.63 23.61
N LYS A 451 18.89 9.17 24.24
CA LYS A 451 20.17 9.47 23.56
C LYS A 451 20.81 8.20 22.98
N GLU A 452 20.73 7.08 23.70
CA GLU A 452 21.18 5.77 23.17
C GLU A 452 20.35 5.30 21.97
N LYS A 453 19.02 5.43 22.02
CA LYS A 453 18.14 5.10 20.88
C LYS A 453 18.50 5.94 19.65
N ILE A 454 18.71 7.25 19.83
CA ILE A 454 19.13 8.12 18.73
C ILE A 454 20.48 7.67 18.15
N LYS A 455 21.46 7.36 19.01
CA LYS A 455 22.79 6.90 18.56
C LYS A 455 22.72 5.61 17.73
N ARG A 456 21.84 4.67 18.12
CA ARG A 456 21.63 3.42 17.35
C ARG A 456 21.06 3.74 15.97
N LEU A 457 20.02 4.56 15.90
CA LEU A 457 19.41 4.96 14.62
C LEU A 457 20.40 5.74 13.74
N GLU A 458 21.21 6.65 14.30
CA GLU A 458 22.29 7.33 13.56
C GLU A 458 23.32 6.33 12.98
N THR A 459 23.62 5.24 13.71
CA THR A 459 24.55 4.20 13.25
C THR A 459 23.98 3.39 12.11
N GLU A 460 22.67 3.10 12.13
CA GLU A 460 21.95 2.43 11.04
C GLU A 460 21.88 3.29 9.78
N LEU A 461 21.80 4.62 9.93
CA LEU A 461 21.76 5.59 8.83
C LEU A 461 23.17 5.92 8.26
N GLY A 462 24.22 5.79 9.06
CA GLY A 462 25.60 6.15 8.69
C GLY A 462 26.17 5.52 7.40
N PRO A 463 25.86 4.26 7.05
CA PRO A 463 26.26 3.66 5.76
C PRO A 463 25.59 4.32 4.53
N MET A 464 24.45 5.00 4.71
CA MET A 464 23.69 5.64 3.63
C MET A 464 24.20 7.04 3.30
N ASP A 465 24.81 7.74 4.26
CA ASP A 465 25.29 9.12 4.10
C ASP A 465 26.70 9.19 3.44
N LYS A 466 27.58 8.22 3.74
CA LYS A 466 28.94 8.17 3.17
C LYS A 466 29.01 7.90 1.66
N LYS A 467 27.92 7.39 1.04
CA LYS A 467 27.83 7.16 -0.41
C LYS A 467 27.26 8.35 -1.20
N ARG A 468 26.84 9.44 -0.53
CA ARG A 468 26.27 10.65 -1.17
C ARG A 468 27.23 11.83 -1.25
N GLN A 469 28.45 11.69 -0.74
CA GLN A 469 29.48 12.72 -0.94
C GLN A 469 30.13 12.51 -2.32
N PRO A 470 30.03 13.47 -3.25
CA PRO A 470 30.87 13.44 -4.44
C PRO A 470 32.33 13.52 -4.00
N SER A 471 33.14 12.58 -4.48
CA SER A 471 34.60 12.63 -4.39
C SER A 471 35.16 13.83 -5.14
#